data_AF-S9W4P4-F1
#
_entry.id   AF-S9W4P4-F1
#
_cell.length_a   1.000
_cell.length_b   1.000
_cell.length_c   1.000
_cell.angle_alpha   90.00
_cell.angle_beta   90.00
_cell.angle_gamma   90.00
#
_symmetry.space_group_name_H-M   'P 1'
#
loop_
_entity.id
_entity.type
_entity.pdbx_description
1 polymer ?
#
loop_
_entity_poly.entity_id
_entity_poly.type
_entity_poly.pdbx_seq_one_letter_code
_entity_poly.pdbx_strand_id
1 'polypeptide(L)'
;MPEYLKERANYHFYEKQWESVASFWMNRVLKEIPLQHLAVEDVINLIEEDIEKRWKAKRSDQSLYKKRKRLLGSDEPAGHPSRCVLLTNVIKLSDYVQSSEADKKEFLSSIVDYVEAKAKETSTDIRVLLSSDADMDNNEASEKRKRIDTTGSDGVTRARGGGASDTNEFDDHLAVVCTLSSKEKAATVIAQVHKSVFNGRTVVCRFGFEELQPV
;
A
#
# COMPACT_ATOMS: atom_id res chain seq x y z
N MET A 1 12.28 12.98 31.37
CA MET A 1 11.51 11.89 30.74
C MET A 1 10.76 11.15 31.83
N PRO A 2 9.44 10.94 31.72
CA PRO A 2 8.70 10.13 32.68
C PRO A 2 9.25 8.71 32.81
N GLU A 3 9.27 8.18 34.03
CA GLU A 3 9.83 6.87 34.35
C GLU A 3 9.07 5.70 33.68
N TYR A 4 7.75 5.81 33.54
CA TYR A 4 6.93 4.76 32.90
C TYR A 4 7.29 4.50 31.43
N LEU A 5 7.96 5.43 30.76
CA LEU A 5 8.37 5.23 29.36
C LEU A 5 9.46 4.15 29.21
N LYS A 6 10.16 3.80 30.30
CA LYS A 6 11.14 2.70 30.35
C LYS A 6 10.52 1.33 30.09
N GLU A 7 9.22 1.18 30.34
CA GLU A 7 8.49 -0.08 30.13
C GLU A 7 8.06 -0.28 28.67
N ARG A 8 8.17 0.74 27.81
CA ARG A 8 7.75 0.65 26.40
C ARG A 8 8.75 -0.15 25.57
N ALA A 9 8.24 -0.96 24.64
CA ALA A 9 9.05 -1.74 23.70
C ALA A 9 9.98 -0.89 22.81
N ASN A 10 9.64 0.38 22.57
CA ASN A 10 10.43 1.34 21.79
C ASN A 10 11.18 2.36 22.68
N TYR A 11 11.42 2.05 23.96
CA TYR A 11 12.10 2.91 24.93
C TYR A 11 13.39 3.56 24.38
N HIS A 12 14.31 2.78 23.80
CA HIS A 12 15.57 3.33 23.29
C HIS A 12 15.40 4.37 22.17
N PHE A 13 14.26 4.37 21.47
CA PHE A 13 13.95 5.43 20.53
C PHE A 13 13.49 6.69 21.26
N TYR A 14 12.65 6.55 22.28
CA TYR A 14 12.25 7.65 23.16
C TYR A 14 13.45 8.29 23.84
N GLU A 15 14.31 7.50 24.46
CA GLU A 15 15.54 7.94 25.13
C GLU A 15 16.41 8.81 24.20
N LYS A 16 16.58 8.39 22.94
CA LYS A 16 17.37 9.14 21.94
C LYS A 16 16.71 10.41 21.41
N GLN A 17 15.38 10.50 21.45
CA GLN A 17 14.65 11.65 20.90
C GLN A 17 14.23 12.64 21.97
N TRP A 18 14.17 12.20 23.24
CA TRP A 18 13.54 12.93 24.32
C TRP A 18 14.08 14.35 24.48
N GLU A 19 15.39 14.50 24.63
CA GLU A 19 16.01 15.80 24.88
C GLU A 19 15.75 16.80 23.75
N SER A 20 15.88 16.35 22.50
CA SER A 20 15.65 17.20 21.32
C SER A 20 14.19 17.64 21.21
N VAL A 21 13.25 16.71 21.37
CA VAL A 21 11.81 16.99 21.24
C VAL A 21 11.30 17.82 22.43
N ALA A 22 11.72 17.49 23.65
CA ALA A 22 11.37 18.25 24.84
C ALA A 22 11.91 19.69 24.77
N SER A 23 13.14 19.89 24.30
CA SER A 23 13.71 21.23 24.11
C SER A 23 12.94 22.03 23.06
N PHE A 24 12.50 21.39 21.98
CA PHE A 24 11.63 22.02 20.98
C PHE A 24 10.30 22.47 21.60
N TRP A 25 9.61 21.57 22.31
CA TRP A 25 8.33 21.88 22.93
C TRP A 25 8.45 22.93 24.04
N MET A 26 9.49 22.89 24.86
CA MET A 26 9.71 23.91 25.89
C MET A 26 9.94 25.29 25.28
N ASN A 27 10.75 25.39 24.23
CA ASN A 27 10.92 26.64 23.49
C ASN A 27 9.62 27.13 22.84
N ARG A 28 8.77 26.20 22.40
CA ARG A 28 7.47 26.51 21.80
C ARG A 28 6.47 27.03 22.83
N VAL A 29 6.38 26.38 24.00
CA VAL A 29 5.56 26.82 25.13
C VAL A 29 5.95 28.24 25.56
N LEU A 30 7.25 28.54 25.64
CA LEU A 30 7.71 29.89 26.01
C LEU A 30 7.32 30.98 24.99
N LYS A 31 7.07 30.62 23.74
CA LYS A 31 6.76 31.57 22.65
C LYS A 31 5.27 31.69 22.35
N GLU A 32 4.50 30.63 22.55
CA GLU A 32 3.08 30.56 22.20
C GLU A 32 2.21 30.72 23.44
N ILE A 33 1.59 31.89 23.59
CA ILE A 33 0.68 32.23 24.72
C ILE A 33 -0.36 31.12 25.00
N PRO A 34 -1.02 30.50 24.00
CA PRO A 34 -2.00 29.46 24.26
C PRO A 34 -1.43 28.21 24.96
N LEU A 35 -0.13 27.93 24.78
CA LEU A 35 0.52 26.75 25.35
C LEU A 35 1.02 27.01 26.78
N GLN A 36 1.15 28.27 27.20
CA GLN A 36 1.68 28.63 28.53
C GLN A 36 0.71 28.27 29.68
N HIS A 37 -0.57 28.07 29.37
CA HIS A 37 -1.59 27.67 30.34
C HIS A 37 -1.78 26.16 30.46
N LEU A 38 -1.07 25.37 29.63
CA LEU A 38 -1.14 23.91 29.70
C LEU A 38 -0.48 23.39 30.97
N ALA A 39 -1.05 22.32 31.52
CA ALA A 39 -0.39 21.59 32.59
C ALA A 39 0.90 20.94 32.07
N VAL A 40 1.85 20.68 32.96
CA VAL A 40 3.13 20.04 32.59
C VAL A 40 2.87 18.66 31.99
N GLU A 41 1.86 17.95 32.51
CA GLU A 41 1.41 16.64 32.04
C GLU A 41 0.92 16.71 30.58
N ASP A 42 0.21 17.78 30.19
CA ASP A 42 -0.27 17.95 28.82
C ASP A 42 0.89 18.21 27.85
N VAL A 43 1.89 18.99 28.28
CA VAL A 43 3.11 19.22 27.49
C VAL A 43 3.90 17.92 27.33
N ILE A 44 3.97 17.09 28.37
CA ILE A 44 4.58 15.76 28.31
C ILE A 44 3.83 14.87 27.32
N ASN A 45 2.49 14.87 27.33
CA ASN A 45 1.68 14.12 26.38
C ASN A 45 1.95 14.54 24.92
N LEU A 46 2.09 15.85 24.66
CA LEU A 46 2.43 16.37 23.32
C LEU A 46 3.83 15.92 22.86
N ILE A 47 4.80 15.90 23.77
CA ILE A 47 6.15 15.38 23.51
C ILE A 47 6.07 13.89 23.16
N GLU A 48 5.32 13.11 23.94
CA GLU A 48 5.15 11.68 23.69
C GLU A 48 4.48 11.37 22.36
N GLU A 49 3.44 12.12 22.01
CA GLU A 49 2.76 11.99 20.73
C GLU A 49 3.67 12.31 19.56
N ASP A 50 4.51 13.36 19.65
CA ASP A 50 5.47 13.70 18.59
C ASP A 50 6.52 12.59 18.43
N ILE A 51 7.10 12.09 19.53
CA ILE A 51 8.05 10.98 19.48
C ILE A 51 7.38 9.71 18.90
N GLU A 52 6.14 9.40 19.29
CA GLU A 52 5.42 8.24 18.75
C GLU A 52 5.14 8.40 17.25
N LYS A 53 4.76 9.60 16.80
CA LYS A 53 4.59 9.93 15.36
C LYS A 53 5.90 9.70 14.59
N ARG A 54 7.03 10.18 15.12
CA ARG A 54 8.36 9.95 14.52
C ARG A 54 8.75 8.48 14.49
N TRP A 55 8.42 7.73 15.55
CA TRP A 55 8.66 6.29 15.60
C TRP A 55 7.84 5.53 14.54
N LYS A 56 6.54 5.84 14.42
CA LYS A 56 5.65 5.27 13.41
C LYS A 56 6.14 5.58 12.00
N ALA A 57 6.54 6.82 11.73
CA ALA A 57 7.12 7.23 10.45
C ALA A 57 8.39 6.41 10.13
N LYS A 58 9.34 6.34 11.07
CA LYS A 58 10.57 5.55 10.91
C LYS A 58 10.29 4.07 10.63
N ARG A 59 9.34 3.45 11.34
CA ARG A 59 8.95 2.04 11.08
C ARG A 59 8.32 1.86 9.71
N SER A 60 7.44 2.79 9.31
CA SER A 60 6.84 2.79 7.97
C SER A 60 7.92 2.87 6.89
N ASP A 61 8.87 3.79 7.02
CA ASP A 61 9.97 3.98 6.07
C ASP A 61 10.89 2.76 6.00
N GLN A 62 11.23 2.16 7.14
CA GLN A 62 12.02 0.93 7.17
C GLN A 62 11.28 -0.24 6.52
N SER A 63 9.98 -0.37 6.77
CA SER A 63 9.13 -1.40 6.14
C SER A 63 9.11 -1.22 4.62
N LEU A 64 8.88 0.01 4.16
CA LEU A 64 8.89 0.35 2.75
C LEU A 64 10.25 0.08 2.11
N TYR A 65 11.35 0.49 2.76
CA TYR A 65 12.69 0.23 2.29
C TYR A 65 12.95 -1.27 2.11
N LYS A 66 12.57 -2.09 3.11
CA LYS A 66 12.70 -3.56 3.04
C LYS A 66 11.87 -4.15 1.91
N LYS A 67 10.61 -3.72 1.74
CA LYS A 67 9.74 -4.16 0.64
C LYS A 67 10.36 -3.81 -0.72
N ARG A 68 10.74 -2.55 -0.92
CA ARG A 68 11.39 -2.08 -2.15
C ARG A 68 12.65 -2.85 -2.47
N LYS A 69 13.50 -3.10 -1.47
CA LYS A 69 14.75 -3.86 -1.65
C LYS A 69 14.47 -5.32 -2.08
N ARG A 70 13.42 -5.96 -1.56
CA ARG A 70 13.01 -7.31 -1.98
C ARG A 70 12.48 -7.32 -3.41
N LEU A 71 11.58 -6.38 -3.72
CA LEU A 71 11.01 -6.21 -5.06
C LEU A 71 12.09 -6.00 -6.13
N LEU A 72 13.15 -5.25 -5.83
CA LEU A 72 14.24 -5.00 -6.79
C LEU A 72 15.30 -6.11 -6.84
N GLY A 73 15.32 -7.01 -5.85
CA GLY A 73 16.41 -7.99 -5.67
C GLY A 73 16.05 -9.43 -6.03
N SER A 74 14.80 -9.71 -6.41
CA SER A 74 14.33 -11.07 -6.68
C SER A 74 13.26 -11.09 -7.77
N ASP A 75 13.22 -12.16 -8.56
CA ASP A 75 12.05 -12.53 -9.37
C ASP A 75 10.98 -13.16 -8.45
N GLU A 76 10.47 -12.32 -7.54
CA GLU A 76 9.36 -12.64 -6.64
C GLU A 76 8.02 -12.65 -7.42
N PRO A 77 6.90 -13.11 -6.83
CA PRO A 77 5.58 -13.14 -7.49
C PRO A 77 5.06 -11.76 -7.95
N ALA A 78 5.76 -10.67 -7.61
CA ALA A 78 5.52 -9.33 -8.13
C ALA A 78 6.00 -9.12 -9.57
N GLY A 79 6.68 -10.10 -10.18
CA GLY A 79 7.23 -10.00 -11.53
C GLY A 79 8.65 -9.44 -11.58
N HIS A 80 9.24 -9.43 -12.78
CA HIS A 80 10.58 -8.92 -12.99
C HIS A 80 10.63 -7.39 -12.80
N PRO A 81 11.65 -6.82 -12.13
CA PRO A 81 11.75 -5.38 -11.93
C PRO A 81 11.75 -4.59 -13.25
N SER A 82 10.72 -3.78 -13.45
CA SER A 82 10.55 -2.93 -14.63
C SER A 82 10.10 -1.52 -14.22
N ARG A 83 10.05 -0.59 -15.18
CA ARG A 83 9.47 0.75 -14.98
C ARG A 83 7.94 0.77 -14.99
N CYS A 84 7.32 -0.32 -15.44
CA CYS A 84 5.88 -0.43 -15.58
C CYS A 84 5.26 -0.97 -14.29
N VAL A 85 4.16 -0.35 -13.86
CA VAL A 85 3.32 -0.80 -12.75
C VAL A 85 2.00 -1.26 -13.32
N LEU A 86 1.61 -2.50 -13.02
CA LEU A 86 0.33 -3.09 -13.41
C LEU A 86 -0.58 -3.21 -12.19
N LEU A 87 -1.74 -2.54 -12.26
CA LEU A 87 -2.77 -2.52 -11.23
C LEU A 87 -3.99 -3.32 -11.71
N THR A 88 -4.46 -4.25 -10.87
CA THR A 88 -5.64 -5.11 -11.11
C THR A 88 -6.59 -5.04 -9.91
N ASN A 89 -7.84 -5.48 -10.11
CA ASN A 89 -8.91 -5.43 -9.09
C ASN A 89 -9.22 -4.00 -8.59
N VAL A 90 -9.18 -3.04 -9.51
CA VAL A 90 -9.46 -1.61 -9.26
C VAL A 90 -10.91 -1.22 -9.52
N ILE A 91 -11.60 -1.93 -10.42
CA ILE A 91 -13.03 -1.80 -10.75
C ILE A 91 -13.50 -3.11 -11.38
N LYS A 92 -14.80 -3.44 -11.35
CA LYS A 92 -15.31 -4.63 -12.04
C LYS A 92 -15.34 -4.34 -13.54
N LEU A 93 -15.05 -5.34 -14.36
CA LEU A 93 -15.16 -5.18 -15.82
C LEU A 93 -16.58 -4.79 -16.23
N SER A 94 -17.60 -5.41 -15.62
CA SER A 94 -19.02 -5.07 -15.86
C SER A 94 -19.29 -3.59 -15.63
N ASP A 95 -18.80 -3.06 -14.50
CA ASP A 95 -19.06 -1.70 -14.07
C ASP A 95 -18.30 -0.72 -14.97
N TYR A 96 -17.05 -1.05 -15.33
CA TYR A 96 -16.23 -0.24 -16.24
C TYR A 96 -16.83 -0.17 -17.65
N VAL A 97 -17.31 -1.28 -18.20
CA VAL A 97 -17.91 -1.33 -19.55
C VAL A 97 -19.24 -0.58 -19.60
N GLN A 98 -20.05 -0.69 -18.55
CA GLN A 98 -21.36 -0.01 -18.44
C GLN A 98 -21.24 1.49 -18.09
N SER A 99 -20.09 1.93 -17.58
CA SER A 99 -19.83 3.32 -17.24
C SER A 99 -19.84 4.24 -18.46
N SER A 100 -20.22 5.50 -18.25
CA SER A 100 -20.13 6.51 -19.30
C SER A 100 -18.67 6.83 -19.63
N GLU A 101 -18.42 7.43 -20.80
CA GLU A 101 -17.06 7.89 -21.16
C GLU A 101 -16.52 8.96 -20.20
N ALA A 102 -17.41 9.74 -19.56
CA ALA A 102 -17.00 10.70 -18.54
C ALA A 102 -16.53 9.96 -17.27
N ASP A 103 -17.31 8.99 -16.80
CA ASP A 103 -16.99 8.21 -15.60
C ASP A 103 -15.71 7.37 -15.79
N LYS A 104 -15.51 6.79 -16.98
CA LYS A 104 -14.27 6.07 -17.32
C LYS A 104 -13.05 7.00 -17.24
N LYS A 105 -13.16 8.22 -17.77
CA LYS A 105 -12.06 9.21 -17.70
C LYS A 105 -11.79 9.65 -16.27
N GLU A 106 -12.83 9.90 -15.48
CA GLU A 106 -12.69 10.26 -14.06
C GLU A 106 -12.05 9.13 -13.26
N PHE A 107 -12.47 7.89 -13.49
CA PHE A 107 -11.87 6.70 -12.90
C PHE A 107 -10.37 6.58 -13.26
N LEU A 108 -10.03 6.72 -14.55
CA LEU A 108 -8.64 6.66 -15.00
C LEU A 108 -7.79 7.80 -14.42
N SER A 109 -8.33 9.02 -14.35
CA SER A 109 -7.65 10.13 -13.66
C SER A 109 -7.40 9.79 -12.20
N SER A 110 -8.43 9.29 -11.50
CA SER A 110 -8.35 8.99 -10.07
C SER A 110 -7.32 7.89 -9.75
N ILE A 111 -7.24 6.84 -10.57
CA ILE A 111 -6.24 5.78 -10.36
C ILE A 111 -4.83 6.24 -10.74
N VAL A 112 -4.69 7.09 -11.76
CA VAL A 112 -3.41 7.70 -12.15
C VAL A 112 -2.92 8.65 -11.06
N ASP A 113 -3.75 9.57 -10.60
CA ASP A 113 -3.43 10.49 -9.48
C ASP A 113 -3.03 9.70 -8.22
N TYR A 114 -3.72 8.58 -7.97
CA TYR A 114 -3.38 7.68 -6.88
C TYR A 114 -1.98 7.07 -7.02
N VAL A 115 -1.58 6.64 -8.22
CA VAL A 115 -0.23 6.11 -8.50
C VAL A 115 0.82 7.22 -8.43
N GLU A 116 0.57 8.37 -9.08
CA GLU A 116 1.47 9.52 -9.15
C GLU A 116 1.74 10.13 -7.79
N ALA A 117 0.74 10.19 -6.90
CA ALA A 117 0.91 10.63 -5.53
C ALA A 117 1.88 9.73 -4.73
N LYS A 118 1.91 8.42 -5.02
CA LYS A 118 2.84 7.46 -4.40
C LYS A 118 4.23 7.52 -5.02
N ALA A 119 4.30 7.70 -6.34
CA ALA A 119 5.56 7.83 -7.07
C ALA A 119 6.23 9.21 -6.85
N LYS A 120 5.46 10.23 -6.47
CA LYS A 120 5.84 11.65 -6.43
C LYS A 120 6.39 12.11 -7.80
N GLU A 121 5.75 11.67 -8.87
CA GLU A 121 6.05 12.01 -10.26
C GLU A 121 4.84 11.71 -11.14
N THR A 122 4.81 12.31 -12.32
CA THR A 122 3.83 12.03 -13.36
C THR A 122 4.21 10.78 -14.14
N SER A 123 3.22 9.95 -14.49
CA SER A 123 3.41 8.76 -15.32
C SER A 123 3.75 9.18 -16.75
N THR A 124 4.68 8.47 -17.39
CA THR A 124 5.09 8.77 -18.77
C THR A 124 4.14 8.20 -19.81
N ASP A 125 3.50 7.07 -19.49
CA ASP A 125 2.56 6.37 -20.35
C ASP A 125 1.51 5.65 -19.48
N ILE A 126 0.26 5.63 -19.95
CA ILE A 126 -0.88 5.04 -19.25
C ILE A 126 -1.67 4.18 -20.24
N ARG A 127 -1.80 2.89 -19.94
CA ARG A 127 -2.50 1.91 -20.78
C ARG A 127 -3.56 1.17 -19.98
N VAL A 128 -4.69 0.88 -20.62
CA VAL A 128 -5.75 0.03 -20.06
C VAL A 128 -5.79 -1.26 -20.85
N LEU A 129 -5.60 -2.38 -20.16
CA LEU A 129 -5.66 -3.72 -20.73
C LEU A 129 -6.97 -4.37 -20.28
N LEU A 130 -7.71 -4.90 -21.24
CA LEU A 130 -8.92 -5.67 -21.02
C LEU A 130 -8.67 -7.11 -21.46
N SER A 131 -9.00 -8.07 -20.60
CA SER A 131 -9.02 -9.47 -20.98
C SER A 131 -10.16 -9.68 -21.97
N SER A 132 -9.84 -10.04 -23.21
CA SER A 132 -10.84 -10.55 -24.16
C SER A 132 -11.17 -12.00 -23.78
N ASP A 133 -12.44 -12.39 -23.78
CA ASP A 133 -12.87 -13.77 -23.54
C ASP A 133 -12.23 -14.79 -24.50
N ALA A 134 -11.63 -14.34 -25.60
CA ALA A 134 -10.95 -15.19 -26.59
C ALA A 134 -9.65 -15.86 -26.08
N ASP A 135 -9.03 -15.38 -25.00
CA ASP A 135 -7.77 -15.93 -24.46
C ASP A 135 -7.99 -16.92 -23.29
N MET A 136 -9.25 -17.17 -22.91
CA MET A 136 -9.59 -18.03 -21.77
C MET A 136 -9.45 -19.53 -22.04
N ASP A 137 -9.27 -19.95 -23.31
CA ASP A 137 -9.11 -21.36 -23.68
C ASP A 137 -7.68 -21.90 -23.49
N ASN A 138 -6.70 -21.06 -23.11
CA ASN A 138 -5.28 -21.47 -23.15
C ASN A 138 -4.51 -21.27 -21.84
N ASN A 139 -5.18 -21.26 -20.68
CA ASN A 139 -4.52 -21.08 -19.39
C ASN A 139 -4.71 -22.29 -18.46
N GLU A 140 -3.93 -23.35 -18.68
CA GLU A 140 -3.71 -24.48 -17.75
C GLU A 140 -3.17 -24.08 -16.35
N ALA A 141 -3.00 -22.78 -16.08
CA ALA A 141 -2.53 -22.26 -14.80
C ALA A 141 -3.62 -22.22 -13.69
N SER A 142 -4.89 -22.40 -14.03
CA SER A 142 -6.02 -22.33 -13.10
C SER A 142 -6.33 -23.65 -12.38
N GLU A 143 -5.94 -24.81 -12.94
CA GLU A 143 -6.19 -26.13 -12.32
C GLU A 143 -5.19 -26.50 -11.22
N LYS A 144 -3.99 -25.90 -11.19
CA LYS A 144 -2.99 -26.20 -10.15
C LYS A 144 -3.29 -25.59 -8.78
N ARG A 145 -4.21 -24.62 -8.67
CA ARG A 145 -4.63 -24.04 -7.37
C ARG A 145 -5.67 -24.88 -6.62
N LYS A 146 -6.26 -25.91 -7.25
CA LYS A 146 -7.28 -26.77 -6.62
C LYS A 146 -6.73 -28.06 -6.01
N ARG A 147 -5.42 -28.33 -6.08
CA ARG A 147 -4.81 -29.61 -5.66
C ARG A 147 -3.99 -29.57 -4.36
N ILE A 148 -4.01 -28.48 -3.60
CA ILE A 148 -3.35 -28.40 -2.28
C ILE A 148 -4.41 -28.29 -1.19
N ASP A 149 -5.34 -29.25 -1.10
CA ASP A 149 -6.25 -29.31 0.06
C ASP A 149 -6.85 -30.69 0.35
N THR A 150 -6.12 -31.77 0.09
CA THR A 150 -6.51 -33.11 0.57
C THR A 150 -5.30 -33.97 0.91
N THR A 151 -4.80 -33.86 2.15
CA THR A 151 -4.36 -34.97 3.01
C THR A 151 -3.85 -34.44 4.35
N GLY A 152 -4.54 -34.75 5.46
CA GLY A 152 -3.98 -34.62 6.82
C GLY A 152 -4.99 -34.26 7.92
N SER A 153 -5.52 -35.29 8.59
CA SER A 153 -6.39 -35.29 9.77
C SER A 153 -5.80 -34.53 10.98
N ASP A 154 -6.57 -33.67 11.65
CA ASP A 154 -7.24 -33.97 12.94
C ASP A 154 -7.83 -32.72 13.61
N GLY A 155 -8.94 -32.95 14.32
CA GLY A 155 -9.98 -31.97 14.57
C GLY A 155 -9.76 -30.97 15.70
N VAL A 156 -10.45 -29.83 15.58
CA VAL A 156 -11.30 -29.26 16.65
C VAL A 156 -12.46 -28.52 16.00
N THR A 157 -13.67 -29.00 16.28
CA THR A 157 -14.94 -28.34 15.96
C THR A 157 -15.12 -27.05 16.75
N ARG A 158 -15.33 -25.91 16.07
CA ARG A 158 -16.21 -24.83 16.55
C ARG A 158 -16.80 -24.08 15.35
N ALA A 159 -17.99 -24.50 14.97
CA ALA A 159 -18.88 -23.73 14.11
C ALA A 159 -19.71 -22.76 14.95
N ARG A 160 -19.79 -21.48 14.57
CA ARG A 160 -21.04 -20.79 14.19
C ARG A 160 -20.87 -19.27 14.05
N GLY A 161 -21.48 -18.75 12.98
CA GLY A 161 -21.77 -17.35 12.69
C GLY A 161 -21.01 -16.87 11.44
N GLY A 162 -21.54 -16.81 10.22
CA GLY A 162 -22.94 -16.72 9.79
C GLY A 162 -23.30 -15.27 9.43
N GLY A 163 -22.98 -14.85 8.21
CA GLY A 163 -23.29 -13.53 7.60
C GLY A 163 -22.10 -12.56 7.65
N ALA A 164 -21.53 -12.05 6.56
CA ALA A 164 -22.07 -11.79 5.22
C ALA A 164 -21.16 -12.38 4.13
N SER A 165 -21.80 -12.93 3.09
CA SER A 165 -21.18 -13.11 1.78
C SER A 165 -21.05 -11.73 1.14
N ASP A 166 -20.06 -10.94 1.56
CA ASP A 166 -19.56 -9.86 0.70
C ASP A 166 -18.71 -10.55 -0.36
N THR A 167 -19.32 -10.76 -1.53
CA THR A 167 -18.63 -11.14 -2.75
C THR A 167 -17.68 -9.99 -3.16
N ASN A 168 -16.57 -9.84 -2.44
CA ASN A 168 -15.35 -9.23 -2.98
C ASN A 168 -14.74 -10.22 -3.97
N GLU A 169 -15.50 -10.52 -5.01
CA GLU A 169 -15.05 -11.26 -6.17
C GLU A 169 -13.87 -10.49 -6.75
N PHE A 170 -12.72 -11.16 -6.76
CA PHE A 170 -11.49 -10.62 -7.33
C PHE A 170 -11.65 -10.59 -8.85
N ASP A 171 -11.50 -9.41 -9.45
CA ASP A 171 -11.62 -9.21 -10.89
C ASP A 171 -10.28 -8.71 -11.45
N ASP A 172 -9.62 -9.55 -12.25
CA ASP A 172 -8.38 -9.21 -12.95
C ASP A 172 -8.56 -9.03 -14.47
N HIS A 173 -9.80 -8.94 -14.95
CA HIS A 173 -10.09 -8.75 -16.37
C HIS A 173 -9.83 -7.33 -16.86
N LEU A 174 -9.70 -6.37 -15.93
CA LEU A 174 -9.22 -5.01 -16.22
C LEU A 174 -7.91 -4.75 -15.49
N ALA A 175 -6.91 -4.32 -16.24
CA ALA A 175 -5.64 -3.84 -15.71
C ALA A 175 -5.32 -2.43 -16.19
N VAL A 176 -4.80 -1.61 -15.28
CA VAL A 176 -4.24 -0.29 -15.60
C VAL A 176 -2.73 -0.38 -15.47
N VAL A 177 -2.02 0.00 -16.54
CA VAL A 177 -0.56 0.02 -16.59
C VAL A 177 -0.08 1.46 -16.60
N CYS A 178 0.76 1.81 -15.64
CA CYS A 178 1.41 3.12 -15.55
C CYS A 178 2.93 2.94 -15.72
N THR A 179 3.53 3.66 -16.65
CA THR A 179 4.98 3.67 -16.85
C THR A 179 5.59 4.82 -16.07
N LEU A 180 6.65 4.54 -15.30
CA LEU A 180 7.33 5.49 -14.43
C LEU A 180 8.77 5.75 -14.93
N SER A 181 9.43 6.73 -14.31
CA SER A 181 10.78 7.13 -14.74
C SER A 181 11.85 6.06 -14.49
N SER A 182 11.65 5.23 -13.46
CA SER A 182 12.61 4.21 -13.04
C SER A 182 11.94 3.00 -12.36
N LYS A 183 12.65 1.86 -12.35
CA LYS A 183 12.19 0.65 -11.66
C LYS A 183 12.10 0.82 -10.14
N GLU A 184 12.93 1.70 -9.56
CA GLU A 184 12.89 2.04 -8.13
C GLU A 184 11.61 2.80 -7.76
N LYS A 185 11.11 3.64 -8.66
CA LYS A 185 9.82 4.33 -8.53
C LYS A 185 8.68 3.34 -8.62
N ALA A 186 8.69 2.46 -9.63
CA ALA A 186 7.72 1.36 -9.75
C ALA A 186 7.70 0.47 -8.51
N ALA A 187 8.86 0.05 -8.01
CA ALA A 187 8.96 -0.73 -6.77
C ALA A 187 8.41 0.02 -5.55
N THR A 188 8.55 1.36 -5.50
CA THR A 188 8.00 2.18 -4.42
C THR A 188 6.47 2.22 -4.49
N VAL A 189 5.90 2.40 -5.69
CA VAL A 189 4.45 2.34 -5.91
C VAL A 189 3.92 0.96 -5.53
N ILE A 190 4.51 -0.13 -6.05
CA ILE A 190 4.09 -1.50 -5.73
C ILE A 190 4.14 -1.76 -4.22
N ALA A 191 5.21 -1.35 -3.53
CA ALA A 191 5.34 -1.55 -2.08
C ALA A 191 4.26 -0.84 -1.25
N GLN A 192 3.71 0.27 -1.77
CA GLN A 192 2.69 1.09 -1.10
C GLN A 192 1.25 0.76 -1.54
N VAL A 193 1.07 0.41 -2.81
CA VAL A 193 -0.24 0.21 -3.45
C VAL A 193 -0.69 -1.25 -3.40
N HIS A 194 0.24 -2.21 -3.42
CA HIS A 194 -0.15 -3.61 -3.32
C HIS A 194 -0.88 -3.89 -2.00
N LYS A 195 -2.09 -4.46 -2.09
CA LYS A 195 -3.04 -4.70 -0.98
C LYS A 195 -3.60 -3.43 -0.33
N SER A 196 -3.45 -2.27 -0.94
CA SER A 196 -4.19 -1.08 -0.52
C SER A 196 -5.66 -1.17 -0.97
N VAL A 197 -6.50 -0.26 -0.47
CA VAL A 197 -7.91 -0.15 -0.87
C VAL A 197 -8.07 1.02 -1.84
N PHE A 198 -8.71 0.77 -2.97
CA PHE A 198 -9.13 1.78 -3.95
C PHE A 198 -10.56 1.45 -4.40
N ASN A 199 -11.47 2.43 -4.41
CA ASN A 199 -12.89 2.24 -4.70
C ASN A 199 -13.54 1.07 -3.95
N GLY A 200 -13.17 0.89 -2.67
CA GLY A 200 -13.67 -0.21 -1.82
C GLY A 200 -13.07 -1.59 -2.11
N ARG A 201 -12.16 -1.72 -3.08
CA ARG A 201 -11.55 -3.00 -3.48
C ARG A 201 -10.07 -3.06 -3.14
N THR A 202 -9.58 -4.27 -2.85
CA THR A 202 -8.16 -4.50 -2.57
C THR A 202 -7.36 -4.57 -3.87
N VAL A 203 -6.50 -3.58 -4.09
CA VAL A 203 -5.70 -3.47 -5.30
C VAL A 203 -4.59 -4.52 -5.31
N VAL A 204 -4.46 -5.22 -6.43
CA VAL A 204 -3.30 -6.09 -6.69
C VAL A 204 -2.37 -5.37 -7.67
N CYS A 205 -1.20 -5.02 -7.15
CA CYS A 205 -0.17 -4.26 -7.86
C CYS A 205 1.10 -5.10 -8.03
N ARG A 206 1.67 -5.09 -9.23
CA ARG A 206 2.84 -5.89 -9.65
C ARG A 206 3.62 -5.15 -10.74
N PHE A 207 4.83 -5.57 -11.06
CA PHE A 207 5.56 -5.07 -12.22
C PHE A 207 4.83 -5.47 -13.50
N GLY A 208 4.68 -4.51 -14.41
CA GLY A 208 4.17 -4.73 -15.76
C GLY A 208 5.29 -5.12 -16.73
N PHE A 209 4.90 -5.58 -17.91
CA PHE A 209 5.85 -5.82 -18.99
C PHE A 209 6.24 -4.48 -19.63
N GLU A 210 7.54 -4.26 -19.81
CA GLU A 210 8.03 -3.30 -20.80
C GLU A 210 7.86 -3.99 -22.15
N GLU A 211 6.76 -3.73 -22.85
CA GLU A 211 6.69 -4.09 -24.28
C GLU A 211 7.88 -3.40 -24.96
N LEU A 212 8.78 -4.21 -25.51
CA LEU A 212 9.83 -3.76 -26.42
C LEU A 212 9.14 -2.90 -27.48
N GLN A 213 9.49 -1.62 -27.55
CA GLN A 213 9.07 -0.80 -28.68
C GLN A 213 9.44 -1.54 -29.97
N PRO A 214 8.56 -1.59 -30.98
CA PRO A 214 8.95 -2.11 -32.27
C PRO A 214 10.13 -1.26 -32.77
N VAL A 215 11.22 -1.96 -33.11
CA VAL A 215 12.44 -1.41 -33.73
C VAL A 215 12.10 -0.74 -35.06
#